data_AF-M0AED3-F1
#
_entry.id   AF-M0AED3-F1
#
_cell.length_a   1.000
_cell.length_b   1.000
_cell.length_c   1.000
_cell.angle_alpha   90.00
_cell.angle_beta   90.00
_cell.angle_gamma   90.00
#
_symmetry.space_group_name_H-M   'P 1'
#
loop_
_entity.id
_entity.type
_entity.pdbx_description
1 polymer ?
#
loop_
_entity_poly.entity_id
_entity_poly.type
_entity_poly.pdbx_seq_one_letter_code
_entity_poly.pdbx_strand_id
1 'polypeptide(L)'
;MNGRYAAATDVRHEFSKIETTHGEDPARFLQANKELVFARIAGIRDLELLEAWRAVERQITDGGRPEVLDALDERKAELTSENLESPRTAARNRGAA
;
A
#
# COMPACT_ATOMS: atom_id res chain seq x y z
N MET A 1 -47.18 2.02 11.21
CA MET A 1 -46.04 1.22 10.69
C MET A 1 -45.14 2.15 9.90
N ASN A 2 -44.06 2.66 10.49
CA ASN A 2 -43.06 3.45 9.77
C ASN A 2 -41.82 2.58 9.60
N GLY A 3 -41.60 2.14 8.37
CA GLY A 3 -40.49 1.29 7.97
C GLY A 3 -39.16 1.96 8.29
N ARG A 4 -38.44 1.34 9.23
CA ARG A 4 -37.05 1.63 9.52
C ARG A 4 -36.24 1.20 8.30
N TYR A 5 -35.98 2.11 7.38
CA TYR A 5 -34.81 1.97 6.52
C TYR A 5 -33.61 2.18 7.43
N ALA A 6 -33.08 1.07 7.97
CA ALA A 6 -31.74 1.07 8.52
C ALA A 6 -30.82 1.42 7.34
N ALA A 7 -30.38 2.68 7.29
CA ALA A 7 -29.21 3.03 6.50
C ALA A 7 -28.11 2.11 6.99
N ALA A 8 -27.77 1.09 6.19
CA ALA A 8 -26.55 0.34 6.38
C ALA A 8 -25.47 1.40 6.48
N THR A 9 -24.91 1.56 7.67
CA THR A 9 -23.71 2.35 7.89
C THR A 9 -22.64 1.71 7.01
N ASP A 10 -22.53 2.21 5.79
CA ASP A 10 -21.41 2.01 4.89
C ASP A 10 -20.22 2.63 5.61
N VAL A 11 -19.60 1.85 6.50
CA VAL A 11 -18.44 2.28 7.28
C VAL A 11 -17.30 2.37 6.28
N ARG A 12 -17.24 3.49 5.56
CA ARG A 12 -16.07 3.86 4.78
C ARG A 12 -14.94 4.02 5.77
N HIS A 13 -14.03 3.07 5.77
CA HIS A 13 -12.80 3.17 6.54
C HIS A 13 -11.93 4.25 5.88
N GLU A 14 -12.04 5.48 6.34
CA GLU A 14 -11.16 6.57 5.92
C GLU A 14 -9.91 6.57 6.81
N PHE A 15 -8.74 6.46 6.19
CA PHE A 15 -7.47 6.50 6.91
C PHE A 15 -6.81 7.86 6.71
N SER A 16 -7.45 8.91 7.25
CA SER A 16 -7.06 10.32 7.01
C SER A 16 -5.61 10.64 7.37
N LYS A 17 -4.98 9.87 8.27
CA LYS A 17 -3.54 10.01 8.56
C LYS A 17 -2.65 9.54 7.40
N ILE A 18 -3.01 8.47 6.71
CA ILE A 18 -2.27 7.98 5.54
C ILE A 18 -2.46 8.97 4.38
N GLU A 19 -3.68 9.47 4.18
CA GLU A 19 -3.97 10.50 3.16
C GLU A 19 -3.21 11.79 3.44
N THR A 20 -3.11 12.22 4.70
CA THR A 20 -2.34 13.42 5.07
C THR A 20 -0.84 13.23 4.91
N THR A 21 -0.31 12.05 5.24
CA THR A 21 1.14 11.76 5.21
C THR A 21 1.65 11.43 3.81
N HIS A 22 0.89 10.67 3.03
CA HIS A 22 1.31 10.14 1.73
C HIS A 22 0.51 10.70 0.54
N GLY A 23 -0.52 11.52 0.80
CA GLY A 23 -1.36 12.11 -0.24
C GLY A 23 -2.38 11.14 -0.87
N GLU A 24 -2.55 9.95 -0.29
CA GLU A 24 -3.36 8.88 -0.84
C GLU A 24 -4.13 8.12 0.25
N ASP A 25 -5.41 7.82 0.00
CA ASP A 25 -6.22 6.93 0.85
C ASP A 25 -6.28 5.53 0.22
N PRO A 26 -5.60 4.51 0.79
CA PRO A 26 -5.60 3.15 0.25
C PRO A 26 -7.00 2.53 0.21
N ALA A 27 -7.89 2.88 1.14
CA ALA A 27 -9.23 2.30 1.21
C ALA A 27 -10.05 2.62 -0.05
N ARG A 28 -9.87 3.82 -0.61
CA ARG A 28 -10.53 4.20 -1.88
C ARG A 28 -10.11 3.31 -3.05
N PHE A 29 -8.83 2.97 -3.12
CA PHE A 29 -8.33 2.11 -4.19
C PHE A 29 -8.69 0.66 -3.96
N LEU A 30 -8.68 0.18 -2.72
CA LEU A 30 -9.03 -1.20 -2.39
C LEU A 30 -10.51 -1.52 -2.62
N GLN A 31 -11.38 -0.50 -2.58
CA GLN A 31 -12.78 -0.56 -3.00
C GLN A 31 -12.96 -0.50 -4.54
N ALA A 32 -11.92 -0.14 -5.30
CA ALA A 32 -11.95 -0.14 -6.76
C ALA A 32 -11.73 -1.55 -7.35
N ASN A 33 -11.69 -1.64 -8.68
CA ASN A 33 -11.40 -2.89 -9.37
C ASN A 33 -9.97 -3.40 -9.03
N LYS A 34 -9.84 -4.72 -8.89
CA LYS A 34 -8.61 -5.47 -8.61
C LYS A 34 -7.44 -5.09 -9.52
N GLU A 35 -7.69 -4.81 -10.80
CA GLU A 35 -6.63 -4.40 -11.75
C GLU A 35 -6.00 -3.05 -11.37
N LEU A 36 -6.81 -2.10 -10.90
CA LEU A 36 -6.32 -0.78 -10.48
C LEU A 36 -5.53 -0.87 -9.16
N VAL A 37 -5.93 -1.78 -8.28
CA VAL A 37 -5.20 -2.08 -7.04
C VAL A 37 -3.79 -2.58 -7.37
N PHE A 38 -3.64 -3.58 -8.25
CA PHE A 38 -2.32 -4.09 -8.61
C PHE A 38 -1.47 -3.07 -9.37
N ALA A 39 -2.05 -2.36 -10.33
CA ALA A 39 -1.36 -1.29 -11.04
C ALA A 39 -0.84 -0.22 -10.07
N ARG A 40 -1.64 0.09 -9.03
CA ARG A 40 -1.23 1.05 -8.01
C ARG A 40 -0.10 0.50 -7.14
N ILE A 41 -0.21 -0.72 -6.64
CA ILE A 41 0.82 -1.39 -5.84
C ILE A 41 2.16 -1.41 -6.59
N ALA A 42 2.17 -1.78 -7.87
CA ALA A 42 3.37 -1.76 -8.71
C ALA A 42 4.01 -0.36 -8.82
N GLY A 43 3.20 0.70 -8.75
CA GLY A 43 3.66 2.09 -8.78
C GLY A 43 4.18 2.61 -7.44
N ILE A 44 3.95 1.91 -6.33
CA ILE A 44 4.42 2.36 -5.01
C ILE A 44 5.95 2.20 -4.95
N ARG A 45 6.62 3.25 -4.47
CA ARG A 45 8.08 3.31 -4.27
C ARG A 45 8.48 3.58 -2.82
N ASP A 46 7.49 3.72 -1.96
CA ASP A 46 7.68 4.05 -0.56
C ASP A 46 7.29 2.85 0.30
N LEU A 47 8.24 2.39 1.13
CA LEU A 47 8.04 1.21 1.98
C LEU A 47 7.00 1.46 3.07
N GLU A 48 6.94 2.68 3.61
CA GLU A 48 5.95 3.05 4.63
C GLU A 48 4.53 3.04 4.04
N LEU A 49 4.37 3.52 2.81
CA LEU A 49 3.10 3.46 2.07
C LEU A 49 2.67 2.02 1.78
N LEU A 50 3.58 1.10 1.44
CA LEU A 50 3.23 -0.32 1.26
C LEU A 50 2.72 -0.96 2.57
N GLU A 51 3.38 -0.69 3.69
CA GLU A 51 2.94 -1.18 5.00
C GLU A 51 1.57 -0.60 5.39
N ALA A 52 1.35 0.69 5.07
CA ALA A 52 0.07 1.35 5.27
C ALA A 52 -1.03 0.67 4.44
N TRP A 53 -0.79 0.41 3.16
CA TRP A 53 -1.71 -0.34 2.28
C TRP A 53 -2.03 -1.75 2.82
N ARG A 54 -1.02 -2.47 3.31
CA ARG A 54 -1.20 -3.79 3.92
C ARG A 54 -2.09 -3.73 5.16
N ALA A 55 -1.85 -2.75 6.02
CA ALA A 55 -2.64 -2.57 7.25
C ALA A 55 -4.10 -2.24 6.94
N VAL A 56 -4.35 -1.44 5.89
CA VAL A 56 -5.70 -1.10 5.44
C VAL A 56 -6.40 -2.33 4.83
N GLU A 57 -5.75 -3.07 3.94
CA GLU A 57 -6.35 -4.27 3.31
C GLU A 57 -6.78 -5.32 4.35
N ARG A 58 -5.96 -5.53 5.39
CA ARG A 58 -6.31 -6.45 6.48
C ARG A 58 -7.49 -5.97 7.33
N GLN A 59 -7.65 -4.66 7.47
CA GLN A 59 -8.73 -4.05 8.26
C GLN A 59 -10.06 -4.04 7.52
N ILE A 60 -10.06 -3.78 6.21
CA ILE A 60 -11.30 -3.66 5.42
C ILE A 60 -11.83 -5.03 5.00
N THR A 61 -10.95 -5.99 4.70
CA THR A 61 -11.34 -7.26 4.08
C THR A 61 -11.22 -8.45 5.03
N ASP A 62 -11.64 -8.30 6.29
CA ASP A 62 -11.64 -9.35 7.35
C ASP A 62 -10.47 -10.34 7.26
N GLY A 63 -9.23 -9.81 7.27
CA GLY A 63 -8.01 -10.60 7.09
C GLY A 63 -7.23 -10.34 5.79
N GLY A 64 -7.84 -9.66 4.81
CA GLY A 64 -7.19 -9.22 3.57
C GLY A 64 -7.32 -10.24 2.43
N ARG A 65 -7.40 -9.75 1.19
CA ARG A 65 -7.35 -10.61 0.00
C ARG A 65 -5.93 -11.16 -0.17
N PRO A 66 -5.73 -12.49 -0.24
CA PRO A 66 -4.40 -13.09 -0.29
C PRO A 66 -3.59 -12.57 -1.49
N GLU A 67 -4.23 -12.42 -2.66
CA GLU A 67 -3.56 -11.94 -3.86
C GLU A 67 -3.04 -10.50 -3.74
N VAL A 68 -3.79 -9.63 -3.03
CA VAL A 68 -3.38 -8.23 -2.81
C VAL A 68 -2.24 -8.18 -1.79
N LEU A 69 -2.31 -9.01 -0.75
CA LEU A 69 -1.25 -9.12 0.24
C LEU A 69 0.04 -9.67 -0.37
N ASP A 70 -0.05 -10.68 -1.24
CA ASP A 70 1.10 -11.24 -1.97
C ASP A 70 1.74 -10.17 -2.87
N ALA A 71 0.95 -9.39 -3.61
CA ALA A 71 1.48 -8.30 -4.44
C ALA A 71 2.17 -7.20 -3.60
N LEU A 72 1.64 -6.89 -2.41
CA LEU A 72 2.29 -5.94 -1.48
C LEU A 72 3.62 -6.49 -0.95
N ASP A 73 3.67 -7.77 -0.58
CA ASP A 73 4.88 -8.44 -0.11
C ASP A 73 5.94 -8.56 -1.23
N GLU A 74 5.54 -8.92 -2.45
CA GLU A 74 6.41 -8.95 -3.63
C GLU A 74 7.01 -7.58 -3.91
N ARG A 75 6.19 -6.53 -3.97
CA ARG A 75 6.66 -5.16 -4.22
C ARG A 75 7.59 -4.66 -3.12
N LYS A 76 7.32 -5.03 -1.86
CA LYS A 76 8.20 -4.72 -0.73
C LYS A 76 9.56 -5.41 -0.87
N ALA A 77 9.56 -6.67 -1.29
CA ALA A 77 10.78 -7.43 -1.54
C ALA A 77 11.60 -6.80 -2.68
N GLU A 78 10.95 -6.39 -3.77
CA GLU A 78 11.60 -5.67 -4.88
C GLU A 78 12.30 -4.39 -4.38
N LEU A 79 11.57 -3.49 -3.70
CA LEU A 79 12.14 -2.24 -3.20
C LEU A 79 13.28 -2.46 -2.19
N THR A 80 13.18 -3.52 -1.39
CA THR A 80 14.24 -3.91 -0.45
C THR A 80 15.47 -4.45 -1.20
N SER A 81 15.27 -5.26 -2.25
CA SER A 81 16.34 -5.78 -3.10
C SER A 81 17.03 -4.66 -3.89
N GLU A 82 16.27 -3.75 -4.51
CA GLU A 82 16.81 -2.60 -5.23
C GLU A 82 17.67 -1.71 -4.32
N ASN A 83 17.28 -1.56 -3.06
CA ASN A 83 18.06 -0.84 -2.06
C ASN A 83 19.35 -1.59 -1.67
N LEU A 84 19.30 -2.92 -1.59
CA LEU A 84 20.46 -3.79 -1.31
C LEU A 84 21.43 -3.93 -2.50
N GLU A 85 20.96 -3.75 -3.74
CA GLU A 85 21.80 -3.72 -4.95
C GLU A 85 22.42 -2.34 -5.22
N SER A 86 21.90 -1.29 -4.56
CA SER A 86 22.42 0.08 -4.61
C SER A 86 23.60 0.47 -3.70
N PRO A 87 24.37 -0.40 -2.98
CA PRO A 87 25.57 0.04 -2.28
C PRO A 87 26.82 0.13 -3.19
N ARG A 88 26.71 -0.12 -4.50
CA ARG A 88 27.87 -0.39 -5.37
C ARG A 88 28.51 0.80 -6.11
N THR A 89 28.03 2.03 -5.94
CA THR A 89 28.61 3.20 -6.65
C THR A 89 29.35 4.19 -5.74
N ALA A 90 29.26 4.06 -4.41
CA ALA A 90 29.85 5.04 -3.48
C ALA A 90 31.33 4.80 -3.11
N ALA A 91 31.95 3.69 -3.51
CA ALA A 91 33.27 3.28 -2.97
C ALA A 91 34.42 3.20 -3.98
N ARG A 92 34.33 3.84 -5.16
CA ARG A 92 35.37 3.71 -6.21
C ARG A 92 36.26 4.93 -6.47
N ASN A 93 36.11 6.06 -5.77
CA ASN A 93 36.93 7.26 -5.97
C ASN A 93 37.51 7.86 -4.67
N ARG A 94 38.45 7.14 -4.05
CA ARG A 94 39.56 7.74 -3.29
C ARG A 94 40.82 7.02 -3.78
N GLY A 95 41.41 7.44 -4.91
CA GLY A 95 42.56 8.36 -4.92
C GLY A 95 43.67 7.79 -4.02
N ALA A 96 44.67 7.03 -4.45
CA ALA A 96 45.57 7.23 -5.59
C ALA A 96 46.15 8.66 -5.61
N ALA A 97 46.95 8.97 -4.58
CA ALA A 97 48.07 9.91 -4.62
C ALA A 97 48.98 9.59 -3.42
#